data_AF-A0A2V8EUB4-F1
#
_entry.id   AF-A0A2V8EUB4-F1
#
_cell.length_a   1.000
_cell.length_b   1.000
_cell.length_c   1.000
_cell.angle_alpha   90.00
_cell.angle_beta   90.00
_cell.angle_gamma   90.00
#
_symmetry.space_group_name_H-M   'P 1'
#
loop_
_entity.id
_entity.type
_entity.pdbx_description
1 polymer ?
#
loop_
_entity_poly.entity_id
_entity_poly.type
_entity_poly.pdbx_seq_one_letter_code
_entity_poly.pdbx_strand_id
1 'polypeptide(L)'
;MLTAMLAPAARADEWNKKTILTFSGAVQVPGATLPAGSYVFKLADIPGNRHVVQVFDKDEKKIYTTILAIPNDRLEPTDKPVVLFSERASGSPQAVKVWYYPGDRIGDEFVYPKSQAMRIAKDTHSRVLAYNDDNETVTNTAGEVPTAMKNAQVGYFDENGNWQTENQRIAVNS
;
A
#
# COMPACT_ATOMS: atom_id res chain seq x y z
N MET A 1 -22.11 -46.31 -1.50
CA MET A 1 -22.32 -45.04 -2.23
C MET A 1 -21.23 -44.09 -1.80
N LEU A 2 -20.44 -43.60 -2.75
CA LEU A 2 -19.28 -42.74 -2.53
C LEU A 2 -19.73 -41.28 -2.71
N THR A 3 -19.83 -40.51 -1.64
CA THR A 3 -20.19 -39.10 -1.73
C THR A 3 -18.92 -38.27 -1.71
N ALA A 4 -18.39 -37.95 -2.89
CA ALA A 4 -17.34 -36.94 -3.01
C ALA A 4 -17.99 -35.56 -2.94
N MET A 5 -17.76 -34.84 -1.85
CA MET A 5 -18.06 -33.41 -1.78
C MET A 5 -17.02 -32.68 -2.62
N LEU A 6 -17.39 -32.21 -3.82
CA LEU A 6 -16.65 -31.12 -4.44
C LEU A 6 -16.96 -29.86 -3.63
N ALA A 7 -16.07 -29.52 -2.69
CA ALA A 7 -16.04 -28.16 -2.18
C ALA A 7 -15.79 -27.23 -3.39
N PRO A 8 -16.53 -26.11 -3.53
CA PRO A 8 -16.12 -25.07 -4.45
C PRO A 8 -14.65 -24.75 -4.19
N ALA A 9 -13.85 -24.58 -5.23
CA ALA A 9 -12.52 -23.97 -5.13
C ALA A 9 -12.71 -22.52 -4.64
N ALA A 10 -12.93 -22.37 -3.35
CA ALA A 10 -13.28 -21.13 -2.71
C ALA A 10 -12.00 -20.31 -2.56
N ARG A 11 -11.75 -19.36 -3.48
CA ARG A 11 -10.87 -18.18 -3.34
C ARG A 11 -9.61 -18.32 -2.45
N ALA A 12 -8.98 -19.48 -2.43
CA ALA A 12 -7.75 -19.73 -1.69
C ALA A 12 -6.51 -19.39 -2.54
N ASP A 13 -6.72 -19.09 -3.82
CA ASP A 13 -5.68 -19.17 -4.86
C ASP A 13 -4.98 -17.82 -5.18
N GLU A 14 -5.51 -16.67 -4.74
CA GLU A 14 -4.82 -15.37 -4.89
C GLU A 14 -4.39 -14.81 -3.54
N TRP A 15 -3.63 -15.62 -2.77
CA TRP A 15 -3.02 -15.21 -1.50
C TRP A 15 -2.33 -13.85 -1.56
N ASN A 16 -1.62 -13.59 -2.67
CA ASN A 16 -0.87 -12.35 -2.86
C ASN A 16 -1.69 -11.20 -3.47
N LYS A 17 -2.99 -11.39 -3.74
CA LYS A 17 -3.90 -10.37 -4.31
C LYS A 17 -3.33 -9.67 -5.54
N LYS A 18 -2.58 -10.39 -6.39
CA LYS A 18 -1.87 -9.80 -7.53
C LYS A 18 -2.82 -9.00 -8.42
N THR A 19 -2.52 -7.71 -8.61
CA THR A 19 -3.28 -6.79 -9.46
C THR A 19 -2.34 -6.08 -10.42
N ILE A 20 -2.73 -5.98 -11.70
CA ILE A 20 -2.03 -5.16 -12.68
C ILE A 20 -2.75 -3.82 -12.80
N LEU A 21 -2.06 -2.74 -12.44
CA LEU A 21 -2.58 -1.38 -12.52
C LEU A 21 -1.87 -0.63 -13.64
N THR A 22 -2.64 0.09 -14.46
CA THR A 22 -2.10 0.94 -15.54
C THR A 22 -2.41 2.40 -15.23
N PHE A 23 -1.38 3.22 -15.18
CA PHE A 23 -1.48 4.65 -14.95
C PHE A 23 -1.19 5.41 -16.24
N SER A 24 -2.10 6.31 -16.63
CA SER A 24 -1.94 7.17 -17.82
C SER A 24 -1.00 8.36 -17.59
N GLY A 25 -0.61 8.61 -16.34
CA GLY A 25 0.31 9.67 -15.93
C GLY A 25 1.20 9.20 -14.78
N ALA A 26 2.15 10.05 -14.39
CA ALA A 26 3.00 9.74 -13.24
C ALA A 26 2.15 9.72 -11.95
N VAL A 27 2.40 8.73 -11.10
CA VAL A 27 1.75 8.58 -9.78
C VAL A 27 2.80 8.40 -8.69
N GLN A 28 2.51 8.91 -7.51
CA GLN A 28 3.38 8.78 -6.35
C GLN A 28 2.89 7.63 -5.46
N VAL A 29 3.78 6.70 -5.13
CA VAL A 29 3.58 5.66 -4.11
C VAL A 29 4.60 5.89 -2.97
N PRO A 30 4.43 5.29 -1.78
CA PRO A 30 5.44 5.41 -0.74
C PRO A 30 6.83 5.01 -1.25
N GLY A 31 7.79 5.92 -1.09
CA GLY A 31 9.20 5.69 -1.47
C GLY A 31 9.52 5.81 -2.96
N ALA A 32 8.54 5.97 -3.86
CA ALA A 32 8.81 6.05 -5.30
C ALA A 32 7.78 6.88 -6.09
N THR A 33 8.21 7.40 -7.25
CA THR A 33 7.30 7.93 -8.27
C THR A 33 7.31 6.97 -9.45
N LEU A 34 6.15 6.46 -9.81
CA LEU A 34 5.95 5.59 -10.97
C LEU A 34 5.59 6.45 -12.18
N PRO A 35 6.34 6.40 -13.28
CA PRO A 35 5.91 6.98 -14.56
C PRO A 35 4.59 6.39 -15.07
N ALA A 36 4.05 6.97 -16.15
CA ALA A 36 2.94 6.35 -16.87
C ALA A 36 3.35 4.95 -17.36
N GLY A 37 2.49 3.96 -17.15
CA GLY A 37 2.80 2.56 -17.46
C GLY A 37 1.98 1.56 -16.65
N SER A 38 2.29 0.28 -16.83
CA SER A 38 1.64 -0.83 -16.13
C SER A 38 2.57 -1.42 -15.07
N TYR A 39 2.03 -1.67 -13.89
CA TYR A 39 2.76 -2.14 -12.72
C TYR A 39 1.99 -3.26 -12.02
N VAL A 40 2.73 -4.19 -11.42
CA VAL A 40 2.14 -5.28 -10.63
C VAL A 40 2.17 -4.90 -9.16
N PHE A 41 1.00 -4.90 -8.52
CA PHE A 41 0.81 -4.75 -7.09
C PHE A 41 0.47 -6.10 -6.51
N LYS A 42 1.18 -6.53 -5.46
CA LYS A 42 0.87 -7.78 -4.76
C LYS A 42 1.29 -7.71 -3.31
N LEU A 43 0.61 -8.45 -2.44
CA LEU A 43 1.02 -8.66 -1.06
C LEU A 43 2.31 -9.48 -1.02
N ALA A 44 3.23 -9.06 -0.16
CA ALA A 44 4.42 -9.83 0.17
C ALA A 44 4.03 -11.07 1.00
N ASP A 45 4.73 -12.18 0.78
CA ASP A 45 4.51 -13.41 1.54
C ASP A 45 5.27 -13.33 2.88
N ILE A 46 4.71 -12.59 3.84
CA ILE A 46 5.34 -12.32 5.13
C ILE A 46 4.46 -12.93 6.24
N PRO A 47 5.00 -13.89 7.02
CA PRO A 47 4.27 -14.47 8.14
C PRO A 47 3.78 -13.40 9.11
N GLY A 48 2.51 -13.46 9.50
CA GLY A 48 1.94 -12.57 10.52
C GLY A 48 1.62 -11.13 10.10
N ASN A 49 2.01 -10.67 8.90
CA ASN A 49 1.61 -9.36 8.37
C ASN A 49 1.07 -9.44 6.94
N ARG A 50 -0.22 -9.12 6.79
CA ARG A 50 -0.95 -9.19 5.52
C ARG A 50 -1.03 -7.86 4.77
N HIS A 51 -0.39 -6.80 5.26
CA HIS A 51 -0.51 -5.44 4.72
C HIS A 51 0.85 -4.87 4.31
N VAL A 52 1.66 -5.69 3.62
CA VAL A 52 2.88 -5.25 2.96
C VAL A 52 2.73 -5.44 1.47
N VAL A 53 2.68 -4.34 0.72
CA VAL A 53 2.45 -4.33 -0.73
C VAL A 53 3.77 -4.14 -1.44
N GLN A 54 4.05 -4.98 -2.44
CA GLN A 54 5.19 -4.81 -3.34
C GLN A 54 4.72 -4.33 -4.69
N VAL A 55 5.46 -3.38 -5.26
CA VAL A 55 5.19 -2.83 -6.59
C VAL A 55 6.34 -3.21 -7.51
N PHE A 56 6.01 -3.96 -8.56
CA PHE A 56 6.95 -4.39 -9.60
C PHE A 56 6.67 -3.71 -10.94
N ASP A 57 7.65 -3.79 -11.85
CA ASP A 57 7.38 -3.63 -13.28
C ASP A 57 6.36 -4.66 -13.78
N LYS A 58 5.84 -4.45 -15.00
CA LYS A 58 4.82 -5.33 -15.61
C LYS A 58 5.25 -6.80 -15.72
N ASP A 59 6.56 -7.05 -15.78
CA ASP A 59 7.16 -8.37 -16.01
C ASP A 59 7.62 -9.04 -14.71
N GLU A 60 7.40 -8.39 -13.55
CA GLU A 60 7.84 -8.83 -12.22
C GLU A 60 9.37 -9.05 -12.08
N LYS A 61 10.16 -8.36 -12.89
CA LYS A 61 11.63 -8.45 -12.89
C LYS A 61 12.29 -7.41 -12.01
N LYS A 62 11.65 -6.25 -11.84
CA LYS A 62 12.17 -5.13 -11.05
C LYS A 62 11.16 -4.71 -9.99
N ILE A 63 11.60 -4.66 -8.74
CA ILE A 63 10.85 -4.02 -7.66
C ILE A 63 11.11 -2.50 -7.73
N TYR A 64 10.03 -1.73 -7.73
CA TYR A 64 10.09 -0.27 -7.57
C TYR A 64 10.08 0.12 -6.10
N THR A 65 9.20 -0.49 -5.30
CA THR A 65 9.07 -0.20 -3.87
C THR A 65 8.37 -1.33 -3.13
N THR A 66 8.62 -1.41 -1.83
CA THR A 66 7.84 -2.18 -0.85
C THR A 66 7.16 -1.19 0.08
N ILE A 67 5.87 -1.36 0.33
CA ILE A 67 4.98 -0.39 0.97
C ILE A 67 4.34 -1.04 2.19
N LEU A 68 4.47 -0.40 3.35
CA LEU A 68 3.64 -0.72 4.51
C LEU A 68 2.24 -0.15 4.30
N ALA A 69 1.22 -0.93 4.63
CA ALA A 69 -0.16 -0.51 4.58
C ALA A 69 -0.90 -0.87 5.89
N ILE A 70 -2.07 -0.26 6.06
CA ILE A 70 -3.02 -0.59 7.13
C ILE A 70 -4.36 -0.98 6.51
N PRO A 71 -5.17 -1.82 7.18
CA PRO A 71 -6.49 -2.16 6.67
C PRO A 71 -7.39 -0.90 6.61
N ASN A 72 -8.03 -0.68 5.46
CA ASN A 72 -9.07 0.33 5.29
C ASN A 72 -10.37 -0.33 4.83
N ASP A 73 -11.41 -0.29 5.66
CA ASP A 73 -12.73 -0.83 5.33
C ASP A 73 -13.51 0.04 4.33
N ARG A 74 -14.31 -0.60 3.47
CA ARG A 74 -15.34 0.04 2.63
C ARG A 74 -16.69 -0.66 2.77
N LEU A 75 -17.77 0.08 2.58
CA LEU A 75 -19.14 -0.43 2.70
C LEU A 75 -19.46 -1.48 1.62
N GLU A 76 -19.08 -1.22 0.37
CA GLU A 76 -19.41 -2.08 -0.77
C GLU A 76 -18.14 -2.47 -1.55
N PRO A 77 -17.93 -3.78 -1.80
CA PRO A 77 -16.87 -4.23 -2.68
C PRO A 77 -17.19 -3.91 -4.15
N THR A 78 -16.15 -3.89 -4.99
CA THR A 78 -16.27 -3.69 -6.44
C THR A 78 -15.58 -4.84 -7.17
N ASP A 79 -16.06 -5.19 -8.35
CA ASP A 79 -15.51 -6.29 -9.17
C ASP A 79 -14.19 -5.95 -9.88
N LYS A 80 -13.70 -4.71 -9.74
CA LYS A 80 -12.49 -4.20 -10.37
C LYS A 80 -11.53 -3.68 -9.29
N PRO A 81 -10.22 -3.67 -9.57
CA PRO A 81 -9.29 -3.07 -8.63
C PRO A 81 -9.56 -1.57 -8.54
N VAL A 82 -9.52 -1.04 -7.32
CA VAL A 82 -9.75 0.39 -7.07
C VAL A 82 -8.51 0.98 -6.44
N VAL A 83 -8.09 2.12 -6.97
CA VAL A 83 -7.04 2.95 -6.39
C VAL A 83 -7.68 4.27 -6.00
N LEU A 84 -7.60 4.61 -4.72
CA LEU A 84 -7.93 5.95 -4.25
C LEU A 84 -6.68 6.80 -4.27
N PHE A 85 -6.79 8.03 -4.73
CA PHE A 85 -5.71 9.00 -4.71
C PHE A 85 -5.98 10.09 -3.68
N SER A 86 -4.93 10.63 -3.07
CA SER A 86 -5.04 11.89 -2.32
C SER A 86 -5.37 13.02 -3.30
N GLU A 87 -6.33 13.87 -2.95
CA GLU A 87 -6.67 15.08 -3.71
C GLU A 87 -5.42 15.95 -3.86
N ARG A 88 -5.13 16.49 -5.05
CA ARG A 88 -3.98 17.38 -5.29
C ARG A 88 -4.35 18.48 -6.28
N ALA A 89 -3.63 19.61 -6.20
CA ALA A 89 -3.68 20.66 -7.21
C ALA A 89 -3.31 20.10 -8.60
N SER A 90 -3.96 20.63 -9.65
CA SER A 90 -3.76 20.19 -11.04
C SER A 90 -2.29 20.33 -11.45
N GLY A 91 -1.71 19.27 -12.03
CA GLY A 91 -0.35 19.26 -12.60
C GLY A 91 0.72 18.50 -11.81
N SER A 92 0.42 18.06 -10.58
CA SER A 92 1.32 17.20 -9.78
C SER A 92 0.90 15.73 -9.88
N PRO A 93 1.85 14.76 -9.84
CA PRO A 93 1.53 13.33 -9.77
C PRO A 93 0.56 13.05 -8.62
N GLN A 94 -0.52 12.30 -8.86
CA GLN A 94 -1.45 11.92 -7.79
C GLN A 94 -0.80 10.88 -6.88
N ALA A 95 -1.01 11.00 -5.56
CA ALA A 95 -0.48 10.06 -4.59
C ALA A 95 -1.49 8.94 -4.32
N VAL A 96 -1.07 7.67 -4.43
CA VAL A 96 -1.91 6.52 -4.14
C VAL A 96 -2.16 6.42 -2.64
N LYS A 97 -3.41 6.64 -2.24
CA LYS A 97 -3.84 6.55 -0.85
C LYS A 97 -4.20 5.12 -0.46
N VAL A 98 -5.09 4.48 -1.22
CA VAL A 98 -5.60 3.14 -0.89
C VAL A 98 -5.64 2.28 -2.14
N TRP A 99 -5.28 1.01 -2.00
CA TRP A 99 -5.47 -0.02 -3.01
C TRP A 99 -6.48 -1.06 -2.53
N TYR A 100 -7.51 -1.33 -3.34
CA TYR A 100 -8.46 -2.42 -3.10
C TYR A 100 -8.34 -3.48 -4.17
N TYR A 101 -8.20 -4.71 -3.72
CA TYR A 101 -8.33 -5.89 -4.56
C TYR A 101 -9.81 -6.13 -4.96
N PRO A 102 -10.09 -6.64 -6.18
CA PRO A 102 -11.44 -6.97 -6.62
C PRO A 102 -12.20 -7.88 -5.64
N GLY A 103 -13.42 -7.51 -5.30
CA GLY A 103 -14.28 -8.27 -4.38
C GLY A 103 -13.99 -8.06 -2.90
N ASP A 104 -12.89 -7.40 -2.53
CA ASP A 104 -12.53 -7.18 -1.12
C ASP A 104 -13.23 -5.97 -0.52
N ARG A 105 -13.58 -6.08 0.76
CA ARG A 105 -14.11 -4.96 1.58
C ARG A 105 -13.02 -4.24 2.37
N ILE A 106 -11.85 -4.86 2.48
CA ILE A 106 -10.69 -4.33 3.19
C ILE A 106 -9.62 -4.03 2.14
N GLY A 107 -9.27 -2.75 2.01
CA GLY A 107 -8.15 -2.30 1.20
C GLY A 107 -6.90 -2.09 2.03
N ASP A 108 -5.82 -1.78 1.33
CA ASP A 108 -4.52 -1.47 1.88
C ASP A 108 -4.30 0.05 1.75
N GLU A 109 -4.47 0.79 2.85
CA GLU A 109 -4.14 2.22 2.91
C GLU A 109 -2.64 2.40 3.14
N PHE A 110 -2.00 3.13 2.25
CA PHE A 110 -0.56 3.22 2.14
C PHE A 110 0.02 4.16 3.18
N VAL A 111 1.03 3.66 3.90
CA VAL A 111 1.79 4.43 4.90
C VAL A 111 3.00 5.06 4.21
N TYR A 112 3.03 6.39 4.12
CA TYR A 112 4.12 7.13 3.49
C TYR A 112 5.30 7.35 4.46
N PRO A 113 6.54 7.51 3.97
CA PRO A 113 7.60 8.11 4.78
C PRO A 113 7.16 9.50 5.24
N LYS A 114 7.42 9.85 6.51
CA LYS A 114 7.02 11.14 7.11
C LYS A 114 7.37 12.35 6.23
N SER A 115 8.59 12.39 5.71
CA SER A 115 9.05 13.45 4.81
C SER A 115 8.19 13.59 3.54
N GLN A 116 7.75 12.47 2.96
CA GLN A 116 6.83 12.48 1.83
C GLN A 116 5.44 12.89 2.27
N ALA A 117 4.92 12.28 3.34
CA ALA A 117 3.58 12.56 3.88
C ALA A 117 3.38 14.04 4.20
N MET A 118 4.35 14.71 4.81
CA MET A 118 4.29 16.15 5.09
C MET A 118 4.20 16.99 3.81
N ARG A 119 4.94 16.63 2.76
CA ARG A 119 4.82 17.31 1.46
C ARG A 119 3.44 17.12 0.86
N ILE A 120 2.90 15.89 0.92
CA ILE A 120 1.55 15.61 0.46
C ILE A 120 0.55 16.41 1.30
N ALA A 121 0.63 16.39 2.62
CA ALA A 121 -0.31 17.09 3.49
C ALA A 121 -0.31 18.60 3.24
N LYS A 122 0.87 19.20 3.07
CA LYS A 122 1.01 20.62 2.73
C LYS A 122 0.40 20.99 1.38
N ASP A 123 0.56 20.13 0.37
CA ASP A 123 0.03 20.40 -0.97
C ASP A 123 -1.48 20.20 -1.07
N THR A 124 -2.06 19.41 -0.14
CA THR A 124 -3.43 18.88 -0.24
C THR A 124 -4.34 19.38 0.87
N HIS A 125 -3.79 20.06 1.88
CA HIS A 125 -4.46 20.46 3.12
C HIS A 125 -5.21 19.27 3.78
N SER A 126 -4.74 18.05 3.51
CA SER A 126 -5.35 16.80 3.93
C SER A 126 -4.35 15.98 4.72
N ARG A 127 -4.84 15.27 5.74
CA ARG A 127 -3.97 14.39 6.52
C ARG A 127 -3.49 13.20 5.69
N VAL A 128 -2.26 12.76 5.92
CA VAL A 128 -1.66 11.61 5.20
C VAL A 128 -1.07 10.64 6.20
N LEU A 129 -1.38 9.36 6.01
CA LEU A 129 -0.87 8.28 6.85
C LEU A 129 0.63 8.12 6.61
N ALA A 130 1.41 8.15 7.69
CA ALA A 130 2.86 8.05 7.60
C ALA A 130 3.47 7.25 8.75
N TYR A 131 4.71 6.79 8.54
CA TYR A 131 5.55 6.23 9.59
C TYR A 131 6.75 7.13 9.86
N ASN A 132 7.29 7.05 11.09
CA ASN A 132 8.57 7.70 11.42
C ASN A 132 9.70 7.08 10.59
N ASP A 133 10.31 7.87 9.70
CA ASP A 133 11.43 7.47 8.85
C ASP A 133 12.78 7.88 9.46
N ASP A 134 12.84 8.03 10.79
CA ASP A 134 14.01 8.51 11.54
C ASP A 134 15.20 7.52 11.39
N ASN A 135 15.88 7.64 10.25
CA ASN A 135 17.26 7.22 9.99
C ASN A 135 17.54 5.75 9.62
N GLU A 136 16.75 5.13 8.74
CA GLU A 136 17.15 3.84 8.12
C GLU A 136 17.03 3.86 6.60
N THR A 137 18.12 3.46 5.92
CA THR A 137 18.13 3.19 4.48
C THR A 137 17.11 2.09 4.15
N VAL A 138 16.09 2.43 3.38
CA VAL A 138 15.09 1.48 2.88
C VAL A 138 15.72 0.64 1.77
N THR A 139 16.09 -0.60 2.09
CA THR A 139 16.48 -1.60 1.08
C THR A 139 15.24 -2.37 0.61
N ASN A 140 14.93 -2.25 -0.68
CA ASN A 140 13.79 -2.95 -1.29
C ASN A 140 14.23 -4.34 -1.77
N THR A 141 14.14 -5.35 -0.91
CA THR A 141 14.35 -6.75 -1.28
C THR A 141 13.02 -7.48 -1.39
N ALA A 142 12.91 -8.39 -2.36
CA ALA A 142 11.72 -9.22 -2.53
C ALA A 142 11.52 -10.14 -1.31
N GLY A 143 10.35 -10.10 -0.65
CA GLY A 143 10.03 -11.00 0.46
C GLY A 143 10.60 -10.56 1.81
N GLU A 144 11.26 -9.39 1.89
CA GLU A 144 11.71 -8.82 3.15
C GLU A 144 10.93 -7.53 3.47
N VAL A 145 10.55 -7.39 4.73
CA VAL A 145 10.09 -6.11 5.28
C VAL A 145 11.32 -5.21 5.42
N PRO A 146 11.36 -4.02 4.79
CA PRO A 146 12.43 -3.06 5.04
C PRO A 146 12.60 -2.80 6.54
N THR A 147 13.85 -2.72 7.04
CA THR A 147 14.14 -2.59 8.48
C THR A 147 13.38 -1.43 9.13
N ALA A 148 13.26 -0.32 8.39
CA ALA A 148 12.51 0.88 8.79
C ALA A 148 11.04 0.60 9.14
N MET A 149 10.45 -0.47 8.60
CA MET A 149 9.05 -0.85 8.80
C MET A 149 8.84 -1.82 9.96
N LYS A 150 9.88 -2.49 10.47
CA LYS A 150 9.72 -3.51 11.55
C LYS A 150 9.28 -2.89 12.88
N ASN A 151 9.77 -1.69 13.17
CA ASN A 151 9.48 -0.94 14.40
C ASN A 151 8.75 0.39 14.12
N ALA A 152 8.20 0.55 12.91
CA ALA A 152 7.52 1.77 12.50
C ALA A 152 6.31 2.06 13.39
N GLN A 153 6.30 3.24 14.01
CA GLN A 153 5.06 3.82 14.51
C GLN A 153 4.34 4.47 13.34
N VAL A 154 3.06 4.20 13.16
CA VAL A 154 2.23 4.79 12.11
C VAL A 154 1.26 5.80 12.72
N GLY A 155 0.95 6.86 11.98
CA GLY A 155 0.02 7.89 12.40
C GLY A 155 -0.32 8.83 11.26
N TYR A 156 -1.38 9.62 11.44
CA TYR A 156 -1.75 10.63 10.45
C TYR A 156 -0.97 11.93 10.72
N PHE A 157 -0.48 12.53 9.64
CA PHE A 157 0.18 13.83 9.67
C PHE A 157 -0.68 14.88 9.01
N ASP A 158 -0.84 16.02 9.67
CA ASP A 158 -1.43 17.21 9.07
C ASP A 158 -0.38 18.08 8.38
N GLU A 159 -0.84 19.15 7.73
CA GLU A 159 -0.01 20.12 6.99
C GLU A 159 1.03 20.84 7.87
N ASN A 160 0.81 20.88 9.19
CA ASN A 160 1.70 21.49 10.16
C ASN A 160 2.76 20.50 10.68
N GLY A 161 2.72 19.25 10.21
CA GLY A 161 3.61 18.18 10.64
C GLY A 161 3.29 17.64 12.04
N ASN A 162 2.10 17.94 12.57
CA ASN A 162 1.70 17.42 13.87
C ASN A 162 1.23 15.98 13.73
N TRP A 163 1.69 15.14 14.65
CA TRP A 163 1.24 13.77 14.80
C TRP A 163 -0.17 13.73 15.35
N GLN A 164 -1.09 13.20 14.56
CA GLN A 164 -2.43 12.82 15.01
C GLN A 164 -2.38 11.33 15.36
N THR A 165 -1.89 11.01 16.57
CA THR A 165 -1.77 9.62 17.04
C THR A 165 -3.14 9.02 17.32
N GLU A 166 -3.70 8.33 16.34
CA GLU A 166 -4.50 7.13 16.62
C GLU A 166 -3.46 6.03 16.91
N ASN A 167 -3.21 5.69 18.17
CA ASN A 167 -2.12 4.80 18.63
C ASN A 167 -2.22 3.37 18.03
N GLN A 168 -1.85 3.20 16.76
CA GLN A 168 -1.66 1.90 16.14
C GLN A 168 -0.16 1.67 15.95
N ARG A 169 0.44 0.86 16.82
CA ARG A 169 1.78 0.30 16.58
C ARG A 169 1.61 -0.91 15.65
N ILE A 170 2.16 -0.83 14.44
CA ILE A 170 2.23 -1.99 13.55
C ILE A 170 3.63 -2.55 13.68
N ALA A 171 3.81 -3.46 14.64
CA ALA A 171 5.01 -4.26 14.70
C ALA A 171 4.92 -5.34 13.62
N VAL A 172 5.77 -5.25 12.61
CA VAL A 172 5.88 -6.32 11.61
C VAL A 172 6.87 -7.33 12.14
N ASN A 173 6.37 -8.32 12.90
CA ASN A 173 7.19 -9.42 13.37
C ASN A 173 7.61 -10.27 12.18
N SER A 174 8.93 -10.49 12.04
CA SER A 174 9.54 -11.39 11.05
C SER A 174 9.38 -12.85 11.48
#